data_AF-A0A833N640-F1
#
_entry.id   AF-A0A833N640-F1
#
_cell.length_a   1.000
_cell.length_b   1.000
_cell.length_c   1.000
_cell.angle_alpha   90.00
_cell.angle_beta   90.00
_cell.angle_gamma   90.00
#
_symmetry.space_group_name_H-M   'P 1'
#
loop_
_entity.id
_entity.type
_entity.pdbx_description
1 polymer ?
#
loop_
_entity_poly.entity_id
_entity_poly.type
_entity_poly.pdbx_seq_one_letter_code
_entity_poly.pdbx_strand_id
1 'polypeptide(L)' 'MKASNCNIMKREILDMIKCLNSSDLRINDKGLYYALGAKASLFIELLNEDNGNSDDNSKFDEPIGFFH' A
#
# COMPACT_ATOMS: atom_id res chain seq x y z
N MET A 1 3.63 13.02 11.77
CA MET A 1 5.08 12.76 11.55
C MET A 1 5.75 14.00 10.96
N LYS A 2 7.06 14.22 11.11
CA LYS A 2 7.74 15.31 10.37
C LYS A 2 7.60 15.02 8.87
N ALA A 3 7.23 16.01 8.06
CA ALA A 3 6.98 15.86 6.61
C ALA A 3 8.11 15.14 5.84
N SER A 4 9.36 15.26 6.32
CA SER A 4 10.53 14.54 5.82
C SER A 4 10.36 13.01 5.87
N ASN A 5 9.76 12.48 6.94
CA ASN A 5 9.62 11.04 7.14
C ASN A 5 8.52 10.47 6.26
N CYS A 6 7.47 11.25 5.99
CA CYS A 6 6.39 10.87 5.09
C CYS A 6 6.91 10.75 3.64
N ASN A 7 7.76 11.70 3.21
CA ASN A 7 8.41 11.63 1.89
C ASN A 7 9.38 10.45 1.77
N ILE A 8 10.12 10.12 2.83
CA ILE A 8 10.97 8.92 2.86
C ILE A 8 10.11 7.67 2.71
N MET A 9 9.02 7.53 3.48
CA MET A 9 8.14 6.36 3.37
C MET A 9 7.50 6.21 1.99
N LYS A 10 7.02 7.30 1.38
CA LYS A 10 6.50 7.28 0.01
C LYS A 10 7.53 6.73 -0.97
N ARG A 11 8.79 7.19 -0.86
CA ARG A 11 9.88 6.71 -1.70
C ARG A 11 10.16 5.23 -1.48
N GLU A 12 10.27 4.77 -0.24
CA GLU A 12 10.52 3.36 0.08
C GLU A 12 9.41 2.45 -0.45
N ILE A 13 8.14 2.84 -0.33
CA ILE A 13 7.01 2.07 -0.86
C ILE A 13 7.04 2.02 -2.39
N LEU A 14 7.35 3.13 -3.05
CA LEU A 14 7.51 3.15 -4.51
C LEU A 14 8.64 2.24 -4.97
N ASP A 15 9.76 2.20 -4.24
CA ASP A 15 10.86 1.30 -4.56
C ASP A 15 10.48 -0.17 -4.28
N MET A 16 9.70 -0.45 -3.24
CA MET A 16 9.13 -1.79 -3.01
C MET A 16 8.23 -2.24 -4.17
N ILE A 17 7.39 -1.36 -4.72
CA ILE A 17 6.55 -1.66 -5.89
C ILE A 17 7.41 -1.98 -7.12
N LYS A 18 8.50 -1.23 -7.35
CA LYS A 18 9.44 -1.53 -8.45
C LYS A 18 10.06 -2.91 -8.27
N CYS A 19 10.55 -3.23 -7.07
CA CYS A 19 11.10 -4.56 -6.77
C CYS A 19 10.07 -5.66 -6.98
N LEU A 20 8.83 -5.45 -6.54
CA LEU A 20 7.73 -6.41 -6.74
C LEU A 20 7.45 -6.65 -8.23
N ASN A 21 7.44 -5.60 -9.05
CA ASN A 21 7.19 -5.69 -10.49
C ASN A 21 8.33 -6.36 -11.27
N SER A 22 9.55 -6.27 -10.77
CA SER A 22 10.72 -6.95 -11.32
C SER A 22 10.93 -8.36 -10.76
N SER A 23 10.14 -8.76 -9.76
CA SER A 23 10.24 -10.09 -9.16
C SER A 23 9.46 -11.13 -9.97
N ASP A 24 9.95 -12.38 -9.94
CA ASP A 24 9.23 -13.53 -10.49
C ASP A 24 7.97 -13.87 -9.69
N LEU A 25 7.70 -13.17 -8.57
CA LEU A 25 6.52 -13.38 -7.75
C LEU A 25 5.22 -13.20 -8.54
N ARG A 26 5.21 -12.28 -9.52
CA ARG A 26 4.06 -12.10 -10.43
C ARG A 26 3.71 -13.39 -11.19
N ILE A 27 4.69 -14.25 -11.45
CA ILE A 27 4.54 -15.50 -12.19
C ILE A 27 4.30 -16.65 -11.22
N ASN A 28 5.10 -16.72 -10.15
CA ASN A 28 5.13 -17.83 -9.21
C ASN A 28 3.94 -17.84 -8.24
N ASP A 29 3.49 -16.67 -7.79
CA ASP A 29 2.35 -16.52 -6.88
C ASP A 29 1.60 -15.21 -7.16
N LYS A 30 0.67 -15.28 -8.09
CA LYS A 30 -0.20 -14.15 -8.47
C LYS A 30 -1.01 -13.64 -7.29
N GLY A 31 -1.47 -14.53 -6.41
CA GLY A 31 -2.30 -14.15 -5.25
C GLY A 31 -1.51 -13.25 -4.31
N LEU A 32 -0.30 -13.69 -3.94
CA LEU A 32 0.60 -12.91 -3.09
C LEU A 32 1.06 -11.61 -3.76
N TYR A 33 1.36 -11.64 -5.07
CA TYR A 33 1.71 -10.44 -5.84
C TYR A 33 0.61 -9.37 -5.77
N TYR A 34 -0.66 -9.73 -6.02
CA TYR A 34 -1.77 -8.80 -5.94
C TYR A 34 -2.03 -8.31 -4.51
N ALA A 35 -1.92 -9.18 -3.51
CA ALA A 35 -2.08 -8.79 -2.11
C ALA A 35 -1.04 -7.75 -1.67
N LEU A 36 0.23 -7.94 -2.05
CA LEU A 36 1.30 -6.98 -1.76
C LEU A 36 1.11 -5.67 -2.52
N GLY A 37 0.70 -5.73 -3.79
CA GLY A 37 0.38 -4.54 -4.59
C GLY A 37 -0.75 -3.72 -3.98
N ALA A 38 -1.84 -4.38 -3.54
CA ALA A 38 -2.97 -3.72 -2.89
C ALA A 38 -2.56 -3.03 -1.57
N LYS A 39 -1.75 -3.70 -0.74
CA LYS A 39 -1.23 -3.09 0.50
C LYS A 39 -0.33 -1.90 0.22
N ALA A 40 0.56 -1.99 -0.78
CA ALA A 40 1.42 -0.88 -1.17
C ALA A 40 0.59 0.33 -1.66
N SER A 41 -0.47 0.09 -2.43
CA SER A 41 -1.39 1.15 -2.89
C SER A 41 -2.09 1.83 -1.71
N LEU A 42 -2.64 1.06 -0.78
CA LEU A 42 -3.29 1.58 0.44
C LEU A 42 -2.32 2.43 1.27
N PHE A 43 -1.07 2.00 1.42
CA PHE A 43 -0.07 2.80 2.14
C PHE A 43 0.22 4.15 1.46
N ILE A 44 0.24 4.20 0.13
CA ILE A 44 0.42 5.47 -0.59
C ILE A 44 -0.78 6.40 -0.38
N GLU A 45 -2.00 5.86 -0.41
CA GLU A 45 -3.24 6.61 -0.12
C GLU A 45 -3.20 7.21 1.29
N LEU A 46 -2.92 6.39 2.31
CA LEU A 46 -2.81 6.85 3.70
C LEU A 46 -1.74 7.94 3.89
N LEU A 47 -0.60 7.83 3.20
CA LEU A 47 0.45 8.85 3.27
C LEU A 47 0.11 10.13 2.47
N ASN A 48 -0.86 10.07 1.56
CA ASN A 48 -1.35 11.22 0.80
C ASN A 48 -2.50 11.93 1.51
N GLU A 49 -3.35 11.21 2.24
CA GLU A 49 -4.44 11.76 3.06
C GLU A 49 -3.92 12.58 4.25
N ASP A 50 -2.76 12.23 4.81
CA ASP A 50 -2.10 12.98 5.90
C ASP A 50 -1.66 14.41 5.48
N ASN A 51 -1.87 14.81 4.22
CA ASN A 51 -1.65 16.15 3.68
C ASN A 51 -2.93 16.98 3.46
N GLY A 52 -4.12 16.44 3.76
CA GLY A 52 -5.39 17.14 3.56
C GLY A 52 -6.46 16.70 4.55
N ASN A 53 -6.70 17.52 5.58
CA ASN A 53 -7.80 17.42 6.54
C ASN A 53 -7.96 16.07 7.25
N SER A 54 -7.39 16.00 8.45
CA SER A 54 -7.85 15.08 9.49
C SER A 54 -9.25 15.49 9.95
N ASP A 55 -10.29 14.99 9.29
CA ASP A 55 -11.60 14.82 9.91
C ASP A 55 -12.21 13.48 9.46
N ASP A 56 -12.03 12.53 10.38
CA ASP A 56 -13.10 11.69 10.92
C ASP A 56 -13.52 10.39 10.18
N ASN A 57 -13.32 9.29 10.91
CA ASN A 57 -14.15 8.08 10.99
C ASN A 57 -14.54 7.34 9.69
N SER A 58 -13.80 6.28 9.35
CA SER A 58 -14.47 5.02 8.97
C SER A 58 -13.63 3.76 9.25
N LYS A 59 -14.11 3.02 10.25
CA LYS A 59 -14.00 1.58 10.50
C LYS A 59 -13.21 0.78 9.47
N PHE A 60 -11.99 0.38 9.84
CA PHE A 60 -11.24 -0.68 9.17
C PHE A 60 -11.52 -2.02 9.85
N ASP A 61 -12.77 -2.46 9.82
CA ASP A 61 -13.18 -3.82 10.23
C ASP A 61 -14.06 -4.41 9.14
N GLU A 62 -13.46 -5.10 8.17
CA GLU A 62 -14.06 -6.29 7.56
C GLU A 62 -13.00 -7.10 6.77
N PRO A 63 -12.97 -8.44 6.89
CA PRO A 63 -12.04 -9.28 6.16
C PRO A 63 -12.47 -9.38 4.69
N ILE A 64 -11.53 -9.16 3.78
CA ILE A 64 -11.70 -9.37 2.34
C ILE A 64 -11.96 -10.87 2.12
N GLY A 65 -13.23 -11.24 1.94
CA GLY A 65 -13.65 -12.58 1.57
C GLY A 65 -13.17 -12.96 0.17
N PHE A 66 -12.52 -14.13 0.06
CA PHE A 66 -12.21 -14.77 -1.21
C PHE A 66 -13.50 -15.25 -1.88
N PHE A 67 -13.69 -14.95 -3.17
CA PHE A 67 -14.68 -15.64 -4.01
C PHE A 67 -13.98 -16.62 -4.97
N HIS A 68 -14.68 -17.74 -5.15
CA HIS A 68 -14.35 -18.99 -5.85
C HIS A 68 -14.33 -18.84 -7.37
#